data_AF-A0A392N5N2-F1
#
_entry.id   AF-A0A392N5N2-F1
#
_cell.length_a   1.000
_cell.length_b   1.000
_cell.length_c   1.000
_cell.angle_alpha   90.00
_cell.angle_beta   90.00
_cell.angle_gamma   90.00
#
_symmetry.space_group_name_H-M   'P 1'
#
loop_
_entity.id
_entity.type
_entity.pdbx_description
1 polymer ?
#
loop_
_entity_poly.entity_id
_entity_poly.type
_entity_poly.pdbx_seq_one_letter_code
_entity_poly.pdbx_strand_id
1 'polypeptide(L)'
;MKPLQAVEKVLHPKFKEAENDDGKKPYEIFTENHEELVKAGEKWAKDTATSYTIVGTLIITIMFAAAFTVPGGNDQSSGLPIFLHGEVFTTFLIADALSLFASATSVLIFIGILTSRYAEKDFLKSLPWTLLFGLLFLFLSVCCMIVAFCAAIIDMISRGYPNHKWSIVVLIMLLGSIPIIVLVLSQLRLMKEIIHSTWKNPIST
;
A
#
# COMPACT_ATOMS: atom_id res chain seq x y z
N MET A 1 1.04 19.31 -12.84
CA MET A 1 1.94 19.76 -13.95
C MET A 1 1.34 19.54 -15.35
N LYS A 2 0.69 18.41 -15.63
CA LYS A 2 0.02 18.16 -16.94
C LYS A 2 -1.08 19.16 -17.34
N PRO A 3 -1.94 19.68 -16.44
CA PRO A 3 -2.98 20.63 -16.85
C PRO A 3 -2.41 22.02 -17.18
N LEU A 4 -1.39 22.48 -16.46
CA LEU A 4 -0.64 23.70 -16.82
C LEU A 4 0.00 23.56 -18.22
N GLN A 5 0.64 22.43 -18.51
CA GLN A 5 1.21 22.15 -19.83
C GLN A 5 0.15 22.07 -20.95
N ALA A 6 -1.06 21.61 -20.65
CA ALA A 6 -2.15 21.59 -21.62
C ALA A 6 -2.68 23.00 -21.90
N VAL A 7 -2.88 23.81 -20.85
CA VAL A 7 -3.24 25.22 -20.97
C VAL A 7 -2.17 25.98 -21.75
N GLU A 8 -0.90 25.73 -21.46
CA GLU A 8 0.25 26.33 -22.15
C GLU A 8 0.39 25.90 -23.63
N LYS A 9 -0.10 24.72 -24.01
CA LYS A 9 -0.16 24.25 -25.41
C LYS A 9 -1.30 24.89 -26.21
N VAL A 10 -2.41 25.22 -25.54
CA VAL A 10 -3.57 25.87 -26.17
C VAL A 10 -3.38 27.39 -26.26
N LEU A 11 -2.61 27.97 -25.33
CA LEU A 11 -2.23 29.38 -25.34
C LEU A 11 -1.33 29.71 -26.54
N HIS A 12 -1.78 30.66 -27.36
CA HIS A 12 -0.97 31.23 -28.42
C HIS A 12 0.32 31.83 -27.82
N PRO A 13 1.52 31.67 -28.43
CA PRO A 13 2.81 32.06 -27.85
C PRO A 13 2.86 33.51 -27.35
N LYS A 14 2.15 34.42 -28.04
CA LYS A 14 2.02 35.83 -27.68
C LYS A 14 1.40 36.09 -26.30
N PHE A 15 0.59 35.16 -25.79
CA PHE A 15 -0.11 35.33 -24.53
C PHE A 15 0.57 34.64 -23.34
N LYS A 16 1.63 33.84 -23.54
CA LYS A 16 2.32 33.14 -22.44
C LYS A 16 2.87 34.09 -21.36
N GLU A 17 3.35 35.25 -21.80
CA GLU A 17 3.91 36.28 -20.92
C GLU A 17 3.05 37.55 -20.87
N ALA A 18 1.89 37.55 -21.53
CA ALA A 18 0.98 38.68 -21.50
C ALA A 18 0.35 38.79 -20.11
N GLU A 19 0.36 39.99 -19.55
CA GLU A 19 -0.27 40.29 -18.27
C GLU A 19 -1.72 40.73 -18.50
N ASN A 20 -2.62 40.32 -17.60
CA ASN A 20 -3.98 40.84 -17.58
C ASN A 20 -4.02 42.25 -16.98
N ASP A 21 -5.21 42.85 -16.86
CA ASP A 21 -5.40 44.19 -16.27
C ASP A 21 -4.92 44.29 -14.81
N ASP A 22 -4.75 43.15 -14.12
CA ASP A 22 -4.21 43.05 -12.76
C ASP A 22 -2.68 42.81 -12.73
N GLY A 23 -2.00 42.82 -13.88
CA GLY A 23 -0.56 42.58 -13.98
C GLY A 23 -0.14 41.11 -13.84
N LYS A 24 -1.07 40.15 -13.95
CA LYS A 24 -0.80 38.72 -13.74
C LYS A 24 -0.64 37.96 -15.04
N LYS A 25 0.33 37.06 -15.08
CA LYS A 25 0.55 36.14 -16.21
C LYS A 25 -0.39 34.92 -16.13
N PRO A 26 -0.69 34.23 -17.26
CA PRO A 26 -1.59 33.07 -17.26
C PRO A 26 -1.16 31.93 -16.33
N TYR A 27 0.15 31.74 -16.11
CA TYR A 27 0.65 30.72 -15.18
C TYR A 27 0.35 31.07 -13.71
N GLU A 28 0.32 32.36 -13.37
CA GLU A 28 0.04 32.86 -12.01
C GLU A 28 -1.44 32.70 -11.72
N ILE A 29 -2.29 33.13 -12.66
CA ILE A 29 -3.75 32.94 -12.60
C ILE A 29 -4.08 31.44 -12.49
N PHE A 30 -3.41 30.58 -13.27
CA PHE A 30 -3.62 29.13 -13.17
C PHE A 30 -3.19 28.59 -11.80
N THR A 31 -2.06 29.04 -11.26
CA THR A 31 -1.55 28.56 -9.97
C THR A 31 -2.44 28.99 -8.82
N GLU A 32 -2.86 30.26 -8.78
CA GLU A 32 -3.80 30.78 -7.78
C GLU A 32 -5.14 30.04 -7.82
N ASN A 33 -5.72 29.87 -9.02
CA ASN A 33 -7.01 29.19 -9.17
C ASN A 33 -6.97 27.69 -8.80
N HIS A 34 -5.79 27.06 -8.77
CA HIS A 34 -5.62 25.64 -8.45
C HIS A 34 -4.92 25.39 -7.11
N GLU A 35 -4.62 26.43 -6.33
CA GLU A 35 -3.93 26.32 -5.05
C GLU A 35 -4.70 25.45 -4.05
N GLU A 36 -6.01 25.66 -3.94
CA GLU A 36 -6.89 24.89 -3.06
C GLU A 36 -6.97 23.41 -3.46
N LEU A 37 -6.94 23.10 -4.77
CA LEU A 37 -6.91 21.72 -5.26
C LEU A 37 -5.58 21.02 -4.93
N VAL A 38 -4.46 21.75 -5.00
CA VAL A 38 -3.14 21.21 -4.61
C VAL A 38 -3.11 20.92 -3.11
N LYS A 39 -3.59 21.85 -2.28
CA LYS A 39 -3.72 21.63 -0.82
C LYS A 39 -4.63 20.45 -0.48
N ALA A 40 -5.76 20.32 -1.17
CA ALA A 40 -6.68 19.20 -0.99
C ALA A 40 -6.04 17.86 -1.38
N GLY A 41 -5.29 17.82 -2.49
CA GLY A 41 -4.56 16.63 -2.92
C GLY A 41 -3.43 16.22 -1.97
N GLU A 42 -2.67 17.20 -1.47
CA GLU A 42 -1.63 16.96 -0.46
C GLU A 42 -2.23 16.42 0.85
N LYS A 43 -3.33 17.02 1.32
CA LYS A 43 -4.05 16.56 2.50
C LYS A 43 -4.56 15.14 2.31
N TRP A 44 -5.21 14.84 1.19
CA TRP A 44 -5.67 13.49 0.87
C TRP A 44 -4.53 12.47 0.89
N ALA A 45 -3.37 12.80 0.31
CA ALA A 45 -2.22 11.91 0.31
C ALA A 45 -1.66 11.66 1.72
N LYS A 46 -1.62 12.70 2.58
CA LYS A 46 -1.18 12.57 3.98
C LYS A 46 -2.18 11.78 4.83
N ASP A 47 -3.47 12.01 4.67
CA ASP A 47 -4.52 11.26 5.38
C ASP A 47 -4.49 9.78 4.98
N THR A 48 -4.28 9.51 3.69
CA THR A 48 -4.12 8.16 3.13
C THR A 48 -2.85 7.48 3.65
N ALA A 49 -1.71 8.17 3.62
CA ALA A 49 -0.44 7.66 4.13
C ALA A 49 -0.51 7.37 5.64
N THR A 50 -1.19 8.22 6.42
CA THR A 50 -1.44 7.99 7.85
C THR A 50 -2.25 6.71 8.07
N SER A 51 -3.38 6.58 7.36
CA SER A 51 -4.25 5.41 7.46
C SER A 51 -3.50 4.11 7.15
N TYR A 52 -2.72 4.09 6.06
CA TYR A 52 -1.95 2.90 5.69
C TYR A 52 -0.73 2.66 6.58
N THR A 53 -0.13 3.70 7.16
CA THR A 53 0.92 3.55 8.18
C THR A 53 0.38 2.80 9.40
N ILE A 54 -0.84 3.12 9.86
CA ILE A 54 -1.49 2.43 10.97
C ILE A 54 -1.72 0.95 10.61
N VAL A 55 -2.30 0.68 9.45
CA VAL A 55 -2.54 -0.70 8.97
C VAL A 55 -1.23 -1.49 8.87
N GLY A 56 -0.19 -0.90 8.27
CA GLY A 56 1.11 -1.54 8.13
C GLY A 56 1.77 -1.83 9.49
N THR A 57 1.69 -0.88 10.43
CA THR A 57 2.21 -1.06 11.80
C THR A 57 1.48 -2.18 12.54
N LEU A 58 0.16 -2.30 12.36
CA LEU A 58 -0.61 -3.42 12.90
C LEU A 58 -0.13 -4.75 12.32
N ILE A 59 0.08 -4.85 11.00
CA ILE A 59 0.58 -6.08 10.37
C ILE A 59 1.97 -6.44 10.91
N ILE A 60 2.90 -5.46 11.01
CA ILE A 60 4.24 -5.70 11.59
C ILE A 60 4.11 -6.30 12.98
N THR A 61 3.24 -5.73 13.82
CA THR A 61 3.03 -6.18 15.20
C THR A 61 2.47 -7.60 15.26
N ILE A 62 1.47 -7.91 14.44
CA ILE A 62 0.82 -9.23 14.40
C ILE A 62 1.79 -10.29 13.88
N MET A 63 2.52 -10.02 12.79
CA MET A 63 3.49 -10.97 12.21
C MET A 63 4.70 -11.16 13.13
N PHE A 64 5.23 -10.09 13.72
CA PHE A 64 6.29 -10.20 14.71
C PHE A 64 5.87 -11.08 15.89
N ALA A 65 4.66 -10.92 16.41
CA ALA A 65 4.14 -11.80 17.45
C ALA A 65 4.00 -13.24 16.94
N ALA A 66 3.43 -13.44 15.75
CA ALA A 66 3.21 -14.76 15.16
C ALA A 66 4.51 -15.56 14.95
N ALA A 67 5.62 -14.89 14.61
CA ALA A 67 6.94 -15.52 14.50
C ALA A 67 7.42 -16.17 15.82
N PHE A 68 7.04 -15.61 16.97
CA PHE A 68 7.44 -16.11 18.29
C PHE A 68 6.33 -16.89 19.02
N THR A 69 5.06 -16.70 18.65
CA THR A 69 3.91 -17.46 19.16
C THR A 69 3.49 -18.55 18.17
N VAL A 70 4.47 -19.30 17.70
CA VAL A 70 4.28 -20.29 16.63
C VAL A 70 3.30 -21.38 17.05
N PRO A 71 2.45 -21.88 16.12
CA PRO A 71 1.57 -23.01 16.40
C PRO A 71 2.39 -24.18 16.95
N GLY A 72 1.93 -24.81 18.04
CA GLY A 72 2.64 -25.91 18.71
C GLY A 72 3.66 -25.51 19.78
N GLY A 73 4.07 -24.24 19.83
CA GLY A 73 5.01 -23.74 20.83
C GLY A 73 6.47 -24.12 20.58
N ASN A 74 7.30 -23.82 21.58
CA ASN A 74 8.73 -24.13 21.57
C ASN A 74 9.01 -25.36 22.42
N ASP A 75 9.95 -26.18 22.00
CA ASP A 75 10.47 -27.29 22.79
C ASP A 75 11.11 -26.73 24.06
N GLN A 76 10.68 -27.22 25.22
CA GLN A 76 11.16 -26.76 26.53
C GLN A 76 12.63 -27.09 26.79
N SER A 77 13.21 -28.01 26.02
CA SER A 77 14.62 -28.39 26.17
C SER A 77 15.57 -27.60 25.25
N SER A 78 15.18 -27.35 24.00
CA SER A 78 16.01 -26.62 23.03
C SER A 78 15.63 -25.15 22.83
N GLY A 79 14.43 -24.74 23.24
CA GLY A 79 13.88 -23.40 22.99
C GLY A 79 13.48 -23.15 21.52
N LEU A 80 13.67 -24.13 20.64
CA LEU A 80 13.33 -24.05 19.22
C LEU A 80 11.86 -24.39 18.99
N PRO A 81 11.20 -23.78 17.99
CA PRO A 81 9.87 -24.19 17.57
C PRO A 81 9.78 -25.69 17.32
N ILE A 82 8.80 -26.36 17.93
CA ILE A 82 8.63 -27.83 17.87
C ILE A 82 8.49 -28.32 16.42
N PHE A 83 8.04 -27.45 15.51
CA PHE A 83 7.77 -27.77 14.11
C PHE A 83 8.85 -27.32 13.12
N LEU A 84 10.06 -26.99 13.58
CA LEU A 84 11.16 -26.44 12.77
C LEU A 84 11.47 -27.23 11.48
N HIS A 85 11.25 -28.55 11.47
CA HIS A 85 11.59 -29.46 10.38
C HIS A 85 10.44 -29.75 9.38
N GLY A 86 9.27 -29.13 9.52
CA GLY A 86 8.16 -29.30 8.58
C GLY A 86 8.21 -28.33 7.40
N GLU A 87 8.09 -28.82 6.16
CA GLU A 87 8.05 -27.96 4.95
C GLU A 87 6.95 -26.87 5.02
N VAL A 88 5.80 -27.20 5.63
CA VAL A 88 4.69 -26.26 5.85
C VAL A 88 5.06 -25.17 6.87
N PHE A 89 5.81 -25.52 7.91
CA PHE A 89 6.28 -24.58 8.92
C PHE A 89 7.37 -23.64 8.39
N THR A 90 8.28 -24.15 7.56
CA THR A 90 9.25 -23.30 6.84
C THR A 90 8.55 -22.30 5.93
N THR A 91 7.49 -22.74 5.23
CA THR A 91 6.65 -21.86 4.40
C THR A 91 5.98 -20.77 5.24
N PHE A 92 5.46 -21.12 6.42
CA PHE A 92 4.92 -20.15 7.38
C PHE A 92 5.96 -19.09 7.75
N LEU A 93 7.15 -19.48 8.18
CA LEU A 93 8.19 -18.54 8.61
C LEU A 93 8.66 -17.61 7.48
N ILE A 94 8.83 -18.13 6.26
CA ILE A 94 9.22 -17.32 5.11
C ILE A 94 8.11 -16.32 4.76
N ALA A 95 6.86 -16.77 4.74
CA ALA A 95 5.72 -15.90 4.44
C ALA A 95 5.52 -14.82 5.51
N ASP A 96 5.67 -15.17 6.79
CA ASP A 96 5.61 -14.23 7.91
C ASP A 96 6.70 -13.15 7.80
N ALA A 97 7.96 -13.56 7.59
CA ALA A 97 9.07 -12.63 7.42
C ALA A 97 8.89 -11.71 6.21
N LEU A 98 8.45 -12.25 5.05
CA LEU A 98 8.15 -11.45 3.87
C LEU A 98 7.01 -10.45 4.14
N SER A 99 5.98 -10.86 4.87
CA SER A 99 4.88 -9.97 5.25
C SER A 99 5.36 -8.82 6.13
N LEU A 100 6.18 -9.13 7.14
CA LEU A 100 6.74 -8.16 8.07
C LEU A 100 7.63 -7.15 7.35
N PHE A 101 8.61 -7.61 6.56
CA PHE A 101 9.55 -6.72 5.87
C PHE A 101 8.87 -5.89 4.78
N ALA A 102 7.92 -6.47 4.02
CA ALA A 102 7.13 -5.71 3.05
C ALA A 102 6.28 -4.64 3.74
N SER A 103 5.67 -4.96 4.90
CA SER A 103 4.91 -3.98 5.68
C SER A 103 5.80 -2.86 6.23
N ALA A 104 6.97 -3.21 6.79
CA ALA A 104 7.94 -2.24 7.29
C ALA A 104 8.43 -1.30 6.19
N THR A 105 8.73 -1.83 5.00
CA THR A 105 9.10 -1.02 3.84
C THR A 105 7.97 -0.06 3.44
N SER A 106 6.73 -0.56 3.40
CA SER A 106 5.55 0.26 3.12
C SER A 106 5.36 1.39 4.15
N VAL A 107 5.48 1.07 5.44
CA VAL A 107 5.39 2.05 6.53
C VAL A 107 6.48 3.13 6.41
N LEU A 108 7.72 2.75 6.11
CA LEU A 108 8.80 3.72 5.90
C LEU A 108 8.52 4.65 4.72
N ILE A 109 7.95 4.12 3.62
CA ILE A 109 7.54 4.93 2.47
C ILE A 109 6.43 5.92 2.87
N PHE A 110 5.40 5.46 3.59
CA PHE A 110 4.30 6.33 4.02
C PHE A 110 4.73 7.38 5.06
N ILE A 111 5.62 7.02 5.99
CA ILE A 111 6.27 7.99 6.88
C ILE A 111 7.06 9.01 6.06
N GLY A 112 7.77 8.58 5.01
CA GLY A 112 8.42 9.48 4.06
C GLY A 112 7.46 10.50 3.43
N ILE A 113 6.21 10.10 3.16
CA ILE A 113 5.15 11.00 2.69
C ILE A 113 4.72 12.00 3.77
N LEU A 114 4.58 11.54 5.02
CA LEU A 114 4.16 12.40 6.15
C LEU A 114 5.25 13.40 6.56
N THR A 115 6.51 12.97 6.54
CA THR A 115 7.68 13.77 6.95
C THR A 115 8.16 14.72 5.85
N SER A 116 7.73 14.53 4.61
CA SER A 116 8.06 15.43 3.51
C SER A 116 7.47 16.83 3.74
N ARG A 117 8.31 17.69 4.30
CA ARG A 117 8.24 19.15 4.30
C ARG A 117 9.43 19.58 3.42
N TYR A 118 9.28 20.65 2.63
CA TYR A 118 10.39 21.43 2.04
C TYR A 118 10.91 21.22 0.60
N ALA A 119 10.31 20.37 -0.24
CA ALA A 119 10.58 20.40 -1.70
C ALA A 119 9.27 20.35 -2.50
N GLU A 120 8.43 21.35 -2.26
CA GLU A 120 7.01 21.43 -2.66
C GLU A 120 6.74 21.12 -4.15
N LYS A 121 7.65 21.46 -5.07
CA LYS A 121 7.40 21.28 -6.51
C LYS A 121 7.79 19.90 -7.05
N ASP A 122 8.91 19.33 -6.60
CA ASP A 122 9.39 18.04 -7.08
C ASP A 122 8.78 16.86 -6.31
N PHE A 123 8.50 17.05 -5.02
CA PHE A 123 7.86 16.03 -4.21
C PHE A 123 6.43 15.75 -4.69
N LEU A 124 5.64 16.77 -5.00
CA LEU A 124 4.28 16.59 -5.56
C LEU A 124 4.27 15.82 -6.88
N LYS A 125 5.36 15.88 -7.66
CA LYS A 125 5.50 15.14 -8.92
C LYS A 125 5.87 13.67 -8.70
N SER A 126 6.67 13.37 -7.66
CA SER A 126 7.04 12.00 -7.28
C SER A 126 5.99 11.32 -6.39
N LEU A 127 5.17 12.10 -5.69
CA LEU A 127 4.15 11.66 -4.73
C LEU A 127 3.26 10.51 -5.25
N PRO A 128 2.71 10.54 -6.49
CA PRO A 128 1.87 9.46 -6.98
C PRO A 128 2.63 8.12 -7.07
N TRP A 129 3.90 8.18 -7.45
CA TRP A 129 4.76 7.00 -7.57
C TRP A 129 5.16 6.47 -6.20
N THR A 130 5.57 7.34 -5.28
CA THR A 130 5.88 6.97 -3.90
C THR A 130 4.67 6.31 -3.21
N LEU A 131 3.48 6.89 -3.38
CA LEU A 131 2.24 6.34 -2.84
C LEU A 131 1.90 4.98 -3.47
N LEU A 132 2.08 4.82 -4.78
CA LEU A 132 1.90 3.54 -5.48
C LEU A 132 2.83 2.45 -4.97
N PHE A 133 4.13 2.74 -4.78
CA PHE A 133 5.08 1.77 -4.24
C PHE A 133 4.74 1.39 -2.79
N GLY A 134 4.39 2.37 -1.95
CA GLY A 134 3.95 2.10 -0.58
C GLY A 134 2.74 1.16 -0.55
N LEU A 135 1.76 1.40 -1.42
CA LEU A 135 0.56 0.57 -1.56
C LEU A 135 0.86 -0.84 -2.07
N LEU A 136 1.78 -0.97 -3.03
CA LEU A 136 2.20 -2.27 -3.58
C LEU A 136 2.88 -3.14 -2.51
N PHE A 137 3.79 -2.57 -1.72
CA PHE A 137 4.44 -3.29 -0.62
C PHE A 137 3.45 -3.68 0.47
N LEU A 138 2.47 -2.83 0.78
CA LEU A 138 1.41 -3.16 1.74
C LEU A 138 0.53 -4.31 1.22
N PHE A 139 0.18 -4.28 -0.06
CA PHE A 139 -0.60 -5.34 -0.70
C PHE A 139 0.14 -6.68 -0.68
N LEU A 140 1.42 -6.67 -1.05
CA LEU A 140 2.29 -7.85 -0.96
C LEU A 140 2.35 -8.38 0.47
N SER A 141 2.49 -7.49 1.45
CA SER A 141 2.49 -7.85 2.87
C SER A 141 1.21 -8.58 3.29
N VAL A 142 0.04 -8.07 2.89
CA VAL A 142 -1.25 -8.72 3.17
C VAL A 142 -1.32 -10.10 2.50
N CYS A 143 -0.90 -10.24 1.23
CA CYS A 143 -0.84 -11.53 0.55
C CYS A 143 0.03 -12.55 1.31
N CYS A 144 1.22 -12.14 1.74
CA CYS A 144 2.12 -12.98 2.52
C CYS A 144 1.55 -13.35 3.90
N MET A 145 0.89 -12.41 4.59
CA MET A 145 0.21 -12.66 5.87
C MET A 145 -0.86 -13.75 5.73
N ILE A 146 -1.63 -13.72 4.63
CA ILE A 146 -2.65 -14.75 4.35
C ILE A 146 -1.98 -16.10 4.12
N VAL A 147 -0.93 -16.16 3.31
CA VAL A 147 -0.19 -17.40 3.06
C VAL A 147 0.36 -17.98 4.37
N ALA A 148 0.91 -17.13 5.25
CA ALA A 148 1.36 -17.53 6.58
C ALA A 148 0.19 -18.10 7.41
N PHE A 149 -0.94 -17.39 7.47
CA PHE A 149 -2.13 -17.87 8.19
C PHE A 149 -2.64 -19.22 7.66
N CYS A 150 -2.68 -19.39 6.33
CA CYS A 150 -3.06 -20.65 5.70
C CYS A 150 -2.09 -21.79 6.06
N ALA A 151 -0.78 -21.52 5.98
CA ALA A 151 0.25 -22.49 6.35
C ALA A 151 0.15 -22.90 7.82
N ALA A 152 -0.10 -21.95 8.73
CA ALA A 152 -0.31 -22.21 10.15
C ALA A 152 -1.52 -23.12 10.41
N ILE A 153 -2.66 -22.86 9.75
CA ILE A 153 -3.88 -23.70 9.87
C ILE A 153 -3.65 -25.10 9.30
N ILE A 154 -2.97 -25.21 8.15
CA ILE A 154 -2.64 -26.50 7.53
C ILE A 154 -1.72 -27.31 8.44
N ASP A 155 -0.67 -26.71 9.00
CA ASP A 155 0.26 -27.41 9.89
C ASP A 155 -0.44 -27.88 11.18
N MET A 156 -1.24 -27.01 11.81
CA MET A 156 -2.05 -27.35 12.98
C MET A 156 -2.98 -28.55 12.74
N ILE A 157 -3.66 -28.60 11.60
CA ILE A 157 -4.65 -29.63 11.30
C ILE A 157 -3.99 -30.93 10.80
N SER A 158 -2.97 -30.82 9.95
CA SER A 158 -2.27 -31.98 9.38
C SER A 158 -1.59 -32.82 10.45
N ARG A 159 -1.15 -32.22 11.55
CA ARG A 159 -0.45 -32.90 12.64
C ARG A 159 -1.33 -33.17 13.87
N GLY A 160 -2.36 -32.35 14.11
CA GLY A 160 -3.22 -32.46 15.29
C GLY A 160 -4.42 -33.42 15.18
N TYR A 161 -4.95 -33.65 13.97
CA TYR A 161 -6.14 -34.50 13.76
C TYR A 161 -5.97 -35.42 12.53
N PRO A 162 -5.45 -36.65 12.71
CA PRO A 162 -5.20 -37.57 11.60
C PRO A 162 -6.49 -38.02 10.86
N ASN A 163 -7.66 -37.89 11.49
CA ASN A 163 -8.96 -38.25 10.90
C ASN A 163 -9.78 -36.99 10.50
N HIS A 164 -9.47 -36.49 9.31
CA HIS A 164 -10.26 -35.65 8.39
C HIS A 164 -11.35 -34.71 8.96
N LYS A 165 -10.98 -33.44 9.13
CA LYS A 165 -11.90 -32.29 9.04
C LYS A 165 -11.44 -31.28 7.99
N TRP A 166 -11.01 -31.75 6.81
CA TRP A 166 -10.67 -30.91 5.65
C TRP A 166 -11.80 -29.92 5.29
N SER A 167 -13.06 -30.30 5.55
CA SER A 167 -14.21 -29.40 5.39
C SER A 167 -14.10 -28.12 6.22
N ILE A 168 -13.50 -28.18 7.42
CA ILE A 168 -13.30 -26.99 8.28
C ILE A 168 -12.18 -26.11 7.71
N VAL A 169 -11.10 -26.70 7.21
CA VAL A 169 -10.02 -25.97 6.53
C VAL A 169 -10.59 -25.19 5.35
N VAL A 170 -11.33 -25.87 4.48
CA VAL A 170 -11.94 -25.27 3.29
C VAL A 170 -12.89 -24.14 3.68
N LEU A 171 -13.69 -24.31 4.74
CA LEU A 171 -14.61 -23.28 5.23
C LEU A 171 -13.87 -22.04 5.75
N ILE A 172 -12.80 -22.22 6.53
CA ILE A 172 -11.97 -21.11 7.06
C ILE A 172 -11.30 -20.36 5.91
N MET A 173 -10.78 -21.07 4.92
CA MET A 173 -10.15 -20.48 3.74
C MET A 173 -11.14 -19.67 2.89
N LEU A 174 -12.37 -20.20 2.72
CA LEU A 174 -13.45 -19.52 2.02
C LEU A 174 -13.86 -18.23 2.74
N LEU A 175 -14.01 -18.28 4.06
CA LEU A 175 -14.39 -17.11 4.84
C LEU A 175 -13.28 -16.04 4.84
N GLY A 176 -12.02 -16.48 4.94
CA GLY A 176 -10.85 -15.62 4.84
C GLY A 176 -10.70 -14.95 3.47
N SER A 177 -11.18 -15.58 2.38
CA SER A 177 -11.10 -15.03 1.02
C SER A 177 -11.94 -13.76 0.80
N ILE A 178 -13.00 -13.56 1.56
CA ILE A 178 -13.93 -12.42 1.39
C ILE A 178 -13.24 -11.08 1.64
N PRO A 179 -12.62 -10.81 2.81
CA PRO A 179 -11.90 -9.55 3.03
C PRO A 179 -10.75 -9.36 2.04
N ILE A 180 -10.15 -10.44 1.55
CA ILE A 180 -9.06 -10.40 0.57
C ILE A 180 -9.57 -9.88 -0.77
N ILE A 181 -10.67 -10.44 -1.28
CA ILE A 181 -11.27 -10.00 -2.55
C ILE A 181 -11.67 -8.53 -2.46
N VAL A 182 -12.25 -8.10 -1.34
CA VAL A 182 -12.61 -6.70 -1.12
C VAL A 182 -11.37 -5.80 -1.12
N LEU A 183 -10.31 -6.19 -0.41
CA LEU A 183 -9.05 -5.44 -0.37
C LEU A 183 -8.39 -5.38 -1.76
N VAL A 184 -8.29 -6.50 -2.47
CA VAL A 184 -7.73 -6.57 -3.83
C VAL A 184 -8.48 -5.63 -4.77
N LEU A 185 -9.82 -5.69 -4.78
CA LEU A 185 -10.63 -4.84 -5.65
C LEU A 185 -10.49 -3.36 -5.30
N SER A 186 -10.44 -3.02 -4.02
CA SER A 186 -10.23 -1.64 -3.55
C SER A 186 -8.85 -1.11 -3.97
N GLN A 187 -7.79 -1.90 -3.74
CA GLN A 187 -6.42 -1.55 -4.08
C GLN A 187 -6.21 -1.41 -5.60
N LEU A 188 -6.76 -2.34 -6.39
CA LEU A 188 -6.71 -2.26 -7.85
C LEU A 188 -7.47 -1.04 -8.39
N ARG A 189 -8.60 -0.66 -7.79
CA ARG A 189 -9.33 0.56 -8.16
C ARG A 189 -8.49 1.79 -7.88
N LEU A 190 -7.91 1.91 -6.68
CA LEU A 190 -7.05 3.02 -6.29
C LEU A 190 -5.82 3.13 -7.19
N MET A 191 -5.11 2.04 -7.44
CA MET A 191 -3.96 2.05 -8.36
C MET A 191 -4.38 2.45 -9.77
N LYS A 192 -5.50 1.93 -10.30
CA LYS A 192 -6.01 2.33 -11.61
C LYS A 192 -6.37 3.81 -11.65
N GLU A 193 -6.97 4.35 -10.61
CA GLU A 193 -7.35 5.76 -10.52
C GLU A 193 -6.12 6.68 -10.47
N ILE A 194 -5.09 6.31 -9.70
CA ILE A 194 -3.81 7.03 -9.65
C ILE A 194 -3.10 6.96 -11.00
N ILE A 195 -3.05 5.80 -11.65
CA ILE A 195 -2.44 5.65 -12.98
C ILE A 195 -3.23 6.43 -14.02
N HIS A 196 -4.56 6.33 -14.01
CA HIS A 196 -5.43 7.01 -14.96
C HIS A 196 -5.35 8.53 -14.83
N SER A 197 -5.42 9.07 -13.61
CA SER A 197 -5.26 10.50 -13.33
C SER A 197 -3.86 11.00 -13.70
N THR A 198 -2.84 10.16 -13.49
CA THR A 198 -1.47 10.49 -13.88
C THR A 198 -1.28 10.44 -15.40
N TRP A 199 -1.95 9.55 -16.14
CA TRP A 199 -1.74 9.34 -17.59
C TRP A 199 -2.68 10.10 -18.51
N LYS A 200 -3.93 10.37 -18.14
CA LYS A 200 -4.90 11.01 -19.04
C LYS A 200 -4.41 12.42 -19.44
N ASN A 201 -4.17 12.59 -20.74
CA ASN A 201 -3.86 13.88 -21.37
C ASN A 201 -5.13 14.76 -21.42
N PRO A 202 -5.04 16.09 -21.22
CA PRO A 202 -6.21 16.97 -21.29
C PRO A 202 -6.70 17.34 -22.70
N ILE A 203 -6.31 16.63 -23.77
CA ILE A 203 -6.71 17.00 -25.13
C ILE A 203 -7.18 15.75 -25.89
N SER A 204 -8.41 15.33 -25.61
CA SER A 204 -9.21 14.55 -26.57
C SER A 204 -10.70 14.62 -26.19
N THR A 205 -11.32 15.77 -26.48
CA THR A 205 -12.67 15.93 -27.08
C THR A 205 -12.92 17.41 -27.25
#